data_AF-A0A1I5M209-F1
#
_entry.id   AF-A0A1I5M209-F1
#
_cell.length_a   1.000
_cell.length_b   1.000
_cell.length_c   1.000
_cell.angle_alpha   90.00
_cell.angle_beta   90.00
_cell.angle_gamma   90.00
#
_symmetry.space_group_name_H-M   'P 1'
#
loop_
_entity.id
_entity.type
_entity.pdbx_description
1 polymer ?
#
loop_
_entity_poly.entity_id
_entity_poly.type
_entity_poly.pdbx_seq_one_letter_code
_entity_poly.pdbx_strand_id
1 'polypeptide(L)'
;MTALGTSLMEPANALSSLPAVAGPVWFETTGRPFVLPMQVPVSSALMVAALYREGGCVSPDDLATAEDVCGQIAVTLTNDGMVTIERVAEDIECGRIENPDWLAFCRRRVAEVTSDGSVR
;
A
#
# COMPACT_ATOMS: atom_id res chain seq x y z
N MET A 1 47.21 -11.61 19.00
CA MET A 1 47.37 -10.25 19.57
C MET A 1 46.57 -9.29 18.70
N THR A 2 45.56 -8.67 19.33
CA THR A 2 44.95 -7.35 19.05
C THR A 2 44.05 -7.17 17.81
N ALA A 3 42.80 -6.83 18.10
CA ALA A 3 41.72 -6.33 17.24
C ALA A 3 41.82 -4.81 16.97
N LEU A 4 40.99 -4.31 16.04
CA LEU A 4 40.34 -2.97 15.91
C LEU A 4 39.82 -2.87 14.46
N GLY A 5 38.60 -2.44 14.11
CA GLY A 5 37.47 -1.89 14.83
C GLY A 5 36.46 -1.36 13.79
N THR A 6 35.16 -1.51 14.08
CA THR A 6 34.01 -0.65 13.71
C THR A 6 33.91 -0.09 12.28
N SER A 7 32.82 -0.32 11.55
CA SER A 7 31.57 0.40 11.81
C SER A 7 30.36 -0.32 11.20
N LEU A 8 29.41 -0.68 12.06
CA LEU A 8 28.05 -1.07 11.69
C LEU A 8 27.32 0.20 11.24
N MET A 9 27.05 0.31 9.94
CA MET A 9 26.15 1.33 9.42
C MET A 9 24.71 0.83 9.63
N GLU A 10 24.06 1.44 10.60
CA GLU A 10 22.64 1.32 10.98
C GLU A 10 21.71 1.48 9.75
N PRO A 11 20.79 0.54 9.48
CA PRO A 11 19.68 0.78 8.56
C PRO A 11 18.38 1.06 9.34
N ALA A 12 18.44 1.72 10.50
CA ALA A 12 17.26 1.96 11.35
C ALA A 12 16.34 3.06 10.81
N ASN A 13 16.82 3.92 9.90
CA ASN A 13 16.08 5.13 9.50
C ASN A 13 15.27 4.98 8.20
N ALA A 14 15.47 3.90 7.43
CA ALA A 14 14.82 3.73 6.11
C ALA A 14 13.46 3.01 6.18
N LEU A 15 13.12 2.41 7.32
CA LEU A 15 11.89 1.61 7.49
C LEU A 15 10.72 2.42 8.06
N SER A 16 10.95 3.68 8.46
CA SER A 16 9.95 4.52 9.13
C SER A 16 8.88 5.10 8.20
N SER A 17 8.98 4.86 6.88
CA SER A 17 8.07 5.39 5.85
C SER A 17 7.25 4.31 5.14
N LEU A 18 7.28 3.06 5.62
CA LEU A 18 6.51 1.97 5.02
C LEU A 18 5.25 1.69 5.84
N PRO A 19 4.11 1.42 5.19
CA PRO A 19 2.91 1.00 5.90
C PRO A 19 3.17 -0.34 6.62
N ALA A 20 2.91 -0.37 7.93
CA ALA A 20 3.08 -1.55 8.77
C ALA A 20 1.71 -2.21 9.02
N VAL A 21 1.58 -3.50 8.67
CA VAL A 21 0.39 -4.30 9.00
C VAL A 21 0.69 -5.19 10.20
N ALA A 22 -0.16 -5.16 11.23
CA ALA A 22 -0.06 -6.00 12.42
C ALA A 22 -1.24 -6.97 12.51
N GLY A 23 -0.98 -8.25 12.83
CA GLY A 23 -1.98 -9.31 12.95
C GLY A 23 -1.83 -10.12 14.25
N PRO A 24 -2.90 -10.80 14.72
CA PRO A 24 -3.01 -11.26 16.11
C PRO A 24 -2.10 -12.43 16.53
N VAL A 25 -1.32 -13.06 15.64
CA VAL A 25 -0.54 -14.27 15.99
C VAL A 25 0.85 -14.31 15.34
N TRP A 26 1.59 -13.21 15.43
CA TRP A 26 3.02 -13.21 15.17
C TRP A 26 3.70 -12.47 16.33
N PHE A 27 4.07 -13.21 17.37
CA PHE A 27 4.84 -12.67 18.48
C PHE A 27 6.32 -12.95 18.24
N GLU A 28 7.16 -11.92 18.34
CA GLU A 28 8.58 -12.14 18.61
C GLU A 28 8.73 -12.80 19.99
N THR A 29 9.80 -13.55 20.24
CA THR A 29 10.07 -14.29 21.49
C THR A 29 10.08 -13.40 22.75
N THR A 30 10.05 -12.07 22.59
CA THR A 30 9.99 -11.07 23.67
C THR A 30 8.61 -10.43 23.88
N GLY A 31 7.53 -10.94 23.27
CA GLY A 31 6.16 -10.42 23.45
C GLY A 31 5.89 -9.07 22.77
N ARG A 32 6.71 -8.71 21.77
CA ARG A 32 6.51 -7.53 20.93
C ARG A 32 5.75 -7.93 19.65
N PRO A 33 4.89 -7.04 19.11
CA PRO A 33 4.26 -7.27 17.81
C PRO A 33 5.33 -7.52 16.75
N PHE A 34 5.24 -8.63 16.03
CA PHE A 34 6.08 -8.88 14.87
C PHE A 34 5.63 -7.94 13.74
N VAL A 35 6.53 -7.05 13.33
CA VAL A 35 6.30 -6.14 12.20
C VAL A 35 7.08 -6.70 11.01
N LEU A 36 6.35 -7.14 9.98
CA LEU A 36 6.96 -7.52 8.70
C LEU A 36 6.89 -6.35 7.73
N PRO A 37 8.01 -5.63 7.47
CA PRO A 37 8.02 -4.62 6.43
C PRO A 37 7.95 -5.33 5.06
N MET A 38 6.88 -5.10 4.32
CA MET A 38 6.74 -5.59 2.94
C MET A 38 6.96 -4.44 1.96
N GLN A 39 7.88 -4.63 1.01
CA GLN A 39 8.01 -3.77 -0.15
C GLN A 39 7.41 -4.49 -1.35
N VAL A 40 6.24 -4.06 -1.78
CA VAL A 40 5.58 -4.59 -2.98
C VAL A 40 5.68 -3.52 -4.06
N PRO A 41 6.31 -3.81 -5.22
CA PRO A 41 6.26 -2.89 -6.34
C PRO A 41 4.85 -2.91 -6.93
N VAL A 42 4.08 -1.85 -6.67
CA VAL A 42 2.70 -1.72 -7.17
C VAL A 42 2.68 -0.66 -8.26
N SER A 43 2.14 -1.00 -9.44
CA SER A 43 1.92 -0.03 -10.51
C SER A 43 0.71 0.87 -10.19
N SER A 44 0.63 2.03 -10.81
CA SER A 44 -0.54 2.92 -10.66
C SER A 44 -1.85 2.22 -11.08
N ALA A 45 -1.81 1.34 -12.08
CA ALA A 45 -2.96 0.52 -12.46
C ALA A 45 -3.43 -0.40 -11.34
N LEU A 46 -2.51 -1.06 -10.64
CA LEU A 46 -2.82 -1.93 -9.50
C LEU A 46 -3.27 -1.12 -8.27
N MET A 47 -2.72 0.07 -8.05
CA MET A 47 -3.20 1.00 -7.02
C MET A 47 -4.66 1.42 -7.28
N VAL A 48 -5.00 1.74 -8.53
CA VAL A 48 -6.38 2.07 -8.94
C VAL A 48 -7.29 0.87 -8.77
N ALA A 49 -6.86 -0.33 -9.16
CA ALA A 49 -7.66 -1.55 -9.01
C ALA A 49 -7.94 -1.87 -7.53
N ALA A 50 -6.95 -1.70 -6.65
CA ALA A 50 -7.12 -1.86 -5.21
C ALA A 50 -8.15 -0.88 -4.65
N LEU A 51 -8.03 0.40 -5.01
CA LEU A 51 -8.95 1.42 -4.52
C LEU A 51 -10.37 1.26 -5.08
N TYR A 52 -10.49 0.84 -6.34
CA TYR A 52 -11.77 0.63 -7.02
C TYR A 52 -12.59 -0.50 -6.38
N ARG A 53 -11.93 -1.58 -5.97
CA ARG A 53 -12.56 -2.77 -5.38
C ARG A 53 -13.40 -2.48 -4.13
N GLU A 54 -13.04 -1.45 -3.39
CA GLU A 54 -13.72 -1.02 -2.16
C GLU A 54 -14.91 -0.08 -2.39
N GLY A 55 -15.30 0.16 -3.64
CA GLY A 55 -16.28 1.18 -4.07
C GLY A 55 -17.71 1.08 -3.54
N GLY A 56 -17.98 0.18 -2.60
CA GLY A 56 -19.23 0.12 -1.84
C GLY A 56 -19.06 0.24 -0.31
N CYS A 57 -17.82 0.18 0.18
CA CYS A 57 -17.49 0.18 1.61
C CYS A 57 -16.75 1.45 2.05
N VAL A 58 -16.17 2.19 1.10
CA VAL A 58 -15.34 3.38 1.33
C VAL A 58 -15.95 4.57 0.62
N SER A 59 -16.12 5.68 1.34
CA SER A 59 -16.63 6.93 0.79
C SER A 59 -15.50 7.83 0.28
N PRO A 60 -15.78 8.83 -0.57
CA PRO A 60 -14.78 9.81 -0.99
C PRO A 60 -14.10 10.55 0.18
N ASP A 61 -14.81 10.77 1.28
CA ASP A 61 -14.29 11.48 2.45
C ASP A 61 -13.26 10.64 3.22
N ASP A 62 -13.39 9.32 3.17
CA ASP A 62 -12.40 8.38 3.73
C ASP A 62 -11.09 8.37 2.92
N LEU A 63 -11.03 9.06 1.79
CA LEU A 63 -9.88 9.14 0.88
C LEU A 63 -9.40 10.58 0.68
N ALA A 64 -9.67 11.45 1.65
CA ALA A 64 -9.40 12.88 1.58
C ALA A 64 -7.90 13.20 1.46
N THR A 65 -7.03 12.44 2.12
CA THR A 65 -5.58 12.70 2.13
C THR A 65 -4.79 11.63 1.36
N ALA A 66 -3.53 11.95 1.03
CA ALA A 66 -2.63 10.99 0.39
C ALA A 66 -2.33 9.79 1.31
N GLU A 67 -2.27 10.03 2.62
CA GLU A 67 -2.08 8.97 3.62
C GLU A 67 -3.26 8.02 3.63
N ASP A 68 -4.49 8.53 3.60
CA ASP A 68 -5.70 7.70 3.56
C ASP A 68 -5.76 6.82 2.31
N VAL A 69 -5.40 7.39 1.14
CA VAL A 69 -5.34 6.65 -0.12
C VAL A 69 -4.30 5.52 -0.05
N CYS A 70 -3.09 5.82 0.43
CA CYS A 70 -2.03 4.83 0.59
C CYS A 70 -2.41 3.74 1.61
N GLY A 71 -3.00 4.14 2.74
CA GLY A 71 -3.46 3.24 3.79
C GLY A 71 -4.53 2.28 3.27
N GLN A 72 -5.53 2.79 2.56
CA GLN A 72 -6.58 1.97 1.98
C GLN A 72 -6.04 0.98 0.95
N ILE A 73 -5.14 1.43 0.05
CA ILE A 73 -4.48 0.53 -0.91
C ILE A 73 -3.72 -0.58 -0.17
N ALA A 74 -2.97 -0.25 0.87
CA ALA A 74 -2.22 -1.24 1.65
C ALA A 74 -3.14 -2.25 2.35
N VAL A 75 -4.24 -1.79 2.94
CA VAL A 75 -5.26 -2.64 3.57
C VAL A 75 -5.87 -3.60 2.55
N THR A 76 -6.32 -3.10 1.40
CA THR A 76 -6.94 -3.92 0.36
C THR A 76 -5.93 -4.92 -0.23
N LEU A 77 -4.69 -4.51 -0.53
CA LEU A 77 -3.63 -5.42 -0.99
C LEU A 77 -3.36 -6.55 0.02
N THR A 78 -3.40 -6.24 1.31
CA THR A 78 -3.11 -7.23 2.37
C THR A 78 -4.28 -8.18 2.59
N ASN A 79 -5.52 -7.68 2.52
CA ASN A 79 -6.71 -8.48 2.76
C ASN A 79 -7.06 -9.37 1.56
N ASP A 80 -6.99 -8.83 0.34
CA ASP A 80 -7.42 -9.55 -0.86
C ASP A 80 -6.30 -10.27 -1.59
N GLY A 81 -5.05 -9.81 -1.40
CA GLY A 81 -3.87 -10.34 -2.08
C GLY A 81 -3.76 -9.92 -3.55
N MET A 82 -2.53 -10.01 -4.08
CA MET A 82 -2.18 -9.50 -5.42
C MET A 82 -2.98 -10.12 -6.58
N VAL A 83 -3.20 -11.44 -6.56
CA VAL A 83 -3.92 -12.15 -7.65
C VAL A 83 -5.32 -11.59 -7.85
N THR A 84 -5.97 -11.23 -6.75
CA THR A 84 -7.31 -10.67 -6.77
C THR A 84 -7.32 -9.28 -7.40
N ILE A 85 -6.31 -8.48 -7.10
CA ILE A 85 -6.16 -7.09 -7.53
C ILE A 85 -5.77 -7.02 -9.01
N GLU A 86 -4.93 -7.96 -9.47
CA GLU A 86 -4.60 -8.14 -10.88
C GLU A 86 -5.85 -8.42 -11.71
N ARG A 87 -6.74 -9.31 -11.24
CA ARG A 87 -8.02 -9.58 -11.93
C ARG A 87 -8.91 -8.33 -12.02
N VAL A 88 -8.98 -7.53 -10.96
CA VAL A 88 -9.74 -6.28 -10.99
C VAL A 88 -9.11 -5.29 -11.99
N ALA A 89 -7.78 -5.24 -12.08
CA ALA A 89 -7.09 -4.42 -13.08
C ALA A 89 -7.42 -4.87 -14.51
N GLU A 90 -7.43 -6.18 -14.77
CA GLU A 90 -7.85 -6.76 -16.05
C GLU A 90 -9.32 -6.44 -16.39
N ASP A 91 -10.21 -6.51 -15.39
CA ASP A 91 -11.62 -6.15 -15.57
C ASP A 91 -11.78 -4.67 -15.95
N ILE A 92 -11.02 -3.78 -15.28
CA ILE A 92 -10.99 -2.35 -15.61
C ILE A 92 -10.46 -2.12 -17.03
N GLU A 93 -9.38 -2.79 -17.42
CA GLU A 93 -8.80 -2.69 -18.76
C GLU A 93 -9.77 -3.18 -19.84
N CYS A 94 -10.48 -4.28 -19.57
CA CYS A 94 -11.50 -4.83 -20.45
C CYS A 94 -12.83 -4.03 -20.42
N GLY A 95 -12.95 -3.00 -19.57
CA GLY A 95 -14.16 -2.20 -19.43
C GLY A 95 -15.32 -2.91 -18.70
N ARG A 96 -15.06 -4.01 -18.00
CA ARG A 96 -16.03 -4.74 -17.16
C ARG A 96 -16.17 -4.03 -15.80
N ILE A 97 -16.68 -2.81 -15.83
CA ILE A 97 -16.79 -1.94 -14.66
C ILE A 97 -18.24 -1.67 -14.31
N GLU A 98 -18.54 -1.68 -13.02
CA GLU A 98 -19.88 -1.44 -12.49
C GLU A 98 -20.12 0.04 -12.20
N ASN A 99 -19.09 0.74 -11.71
CA ASN A 99 -19.19 2.16 -11.33
C ASN A 99 -18.09 3.02 -12.01
N PRO A 100 -18.37 3.60 -13.18
CA PRO A 100 -17.39 4.39 -13.91
C PRO A 100 -17.00 5.69 -13.20
N ASP A 101 -17.93 6.32 -12.46
CA ASP A 101 -17.67 7.56 -11.74
C ASP A 101 -16.72 7.33 -10.56
N TRP A 102 -16.92 6.23 -9.83
CA TRP A 102 -15.98 5.80 -8.79
C TRP A 102 -14.60 5.50 -9.36
N LEU A 103 -14.53 4.78 -10.49
CA LEU A 103 -13.25 4.50 -11.14
C LEU A 103 -12.51 5.79 -11.55
N ALA A 104 -13.22 6.78 -12.08
CA ALA A 104 -12.64 8.08 -12.40
C ALA A 104 -12.10 8.79 -11.16
N PHE A 105 -12.83 8.73 -10.04
CA PHE A 105 -12.37 9.24 -8.75
C PHE A 105 -11.09 8.54 -8.29
N CYS A 106 -11.04 7.20 -8.31
CA CYS A 106 -9.86 6.43 -7.90
C CYS A 106 -8.63 6.78 -8.74
N ARG A 107 -8.80 6.89 -10.07
CA ARG A 107 -7.72 7.28 -10.99
C ARG A 107 -7.15 8.65 -10.64
N ARG A 108 -8.00 9.63 -10.37
CA ARG A 108 -7.56 10.97 -9.95
C ARG A 108 -6.77 10.93 -8.65
N ARG A 109 -7.28 10.26 -7.62
CA ARG A 109 -6.60 10.18 -6.31
C ARG A 109 -5.25 9.49 -6.40
N VAL A 110 -5.14 8.39 -7.15
CA VAL A 110 -3.86 7.71 -7.39
C VAL A 110 -2.89 8.61 -8.17
N ALA A 111 -3.36 9.35 -9.16
CA ALA A 111 -2.52 10.28 -9.91
C ALA A 111 -1.95 11.39 -9.01
N GLU A 112 -2.74 11.95 -8.09
CA GLU A 112 -2.31 12.97 -7.14
C GLU A 112 -1.19 12.45 -6.23
N VAL A 113 -1.38 11.27 -5.63
CA VAL A 113 -0.38 10.64 -4.74
C VAL A 113 0.92 10.29 -5.47
N THR A 114 0.82 9.81 -6.72
CA THR A 114 2.00 9.41 -7.50
C THR A 114 2.73 10.58 -8.15
N SER A 115 2.06 11.72 -8.34
CA SER A 115 2.67 12.95 -8.87
C SER A 115 3.40 13.75 -7.78
N ASP A 116 2.88 13.75 -6.55
CA ASP A 116 3.50 14.43 -5.40
C ASP A 116 4.79 13.74 -4.92
N GLY A 117 4.96 12.44 -5.20
CA GLY A 117 6.20 11.71 -4.95
C GLY A 117 7.36 12.05 -5.91
N SER A 118 7.15 12.93 -6.90
CA SER A 118 8.15 13.30 -7.91
C SER A 118 9.00 14.53 -7.54
N VAL A 119 8.82 15.16 -6.38
CA VAL A 119 9.65 16.28 -5.92
C VAL A 119 10.44 15.88 -4.67
N ARG A 120 11.69 15.49 -4.93
CA ARG A 120 12.89 15.42 -4.08
C ARG A 120 12.76 15.71 -2.58
#